data_AF-A0A1W9Q3A7-F1
#
_entry.id   AF-A0A1W9Q3A7-F1
#
_cell.length_a   1.000
_cell.length_b   1.000
_cell.length_c   1.000
_cell.angle_alpha   90.00
_cell.angle_beta   90.00
_cell.angle_gamma   90.00
#
_symmetry.space_group_name_H-M   'P 1'
#
loop_
_entity.id
_entity.type
_entity.pdbx_description
1 polymer ?
#
loop_
_entity_poly.entity_id
_entity_poly.type
_entity_poly.pdbx_seq_one_letter_code
_entity_poly.pdbx_strand_id
1 'polypeptide(L)'
;IEGDFFPQPVTSQYSDTPNTEWSFIMQANSFLAETQIDNSEIMPLGFGGNLPAPQIKADLALHINSSDADLTGTIHNQSDVDLKDCVLVFPGGFEKIGSLDAGEQFDVDLPIDVLAPTNPNVNAGMGNYNYYATGTDIYLDDLFAEYRYADLQTNKQVNLLAAIFGNYELPSVGFLLIGWDDTQVPFQATLLEKEVDAEYLTAYLASFQVNIGTEEKSIVIPPVFFNWFIPESSNINYGNPYDLYIAYLESAEIYYQLGQSIPFSKVEGIIIHLKGFHQRSDFPLDVFLWDFDNNLWEKQDITDWGDFSVADPEPYIDENFTEIRVMLSENGNGGGEIEVSRIDISLIVEP
;
A
#
# COMPACT_ATOMS: atom_id res chain seq x y z
N ILE A 1 12.17 25.69 37.34
CA ILE A 1 11.11 24.93 38.04
C ILE A 1 11.80 23.67 38.51
N GLU A 2 12.09 23.58 39.80
CA GLU A 2 12.58 22.33 40.44
C GLU A 2 11.34 21.53 40.83
N GLY A 3 11.20 20.35 40.24
CA GLY A 3 10.15 19.40 40.57
C GLY A 3 10.66 18.00 40.24
N ASP A 4 10.70 17.15 41.26
CA ASP A 4 10.98 15.72 41.13
C ASP A 4 9.94 15.11 40.17
N PHE A 5 10.39 14.67 39.00
CA PHE A 5 9.57 13.92 38.06
C PHE A 5 9.52 12.47 38.52
N PHE A 6 8.42 12.09 39.16
CA PHE A 6 8.08 10.69 39.40
C PHE A 6 7.30 10.17 38.18
N PRO A 7 7.81 9.20 37.41
CA PRO A 7 6.98 8.52 36.43
C PRO A 7 5.99 7.65 37.23
N GLN A 8 4.76 8.14 37.42
CA GLN A 8 3.64 7.22 37.55
C GLN A 8 3.27 6.76 36.14
N PRO A 9 2.98 5.46 35.92
CA PRO A 9 2.47 5.00 34.64
C PRO A 9 1.11 5.67 34.40
N VAL A 10 1.10 6.72 33.60
CA VAL A 10 -0.11 7.45 33.25
C VAL A 10 -0.87 6.61 32.23
N THR A 11 -1.84 5.86 32.73
CA THR A 11 -2.82 5.15 31.91
C THR A 11 -3.83 6.15 31.36
N SER A 12 -3.45 6.92 30.34
CA SER A 12 -4.31 7.61 29.37
C SER A 12 -3.48 8.64 28.61
N GLN A 13 -3.72 8.74 27.30
CA GLN A 13 -3.10 9.71 26.39
C GLN A 13 -3.10 11.11 27.02
N TYR A 14 -1.90 11.68 27.22
CA TYR A 14 -1.74 13.06 27.63
C TYR A 14 -1.36 13.89 26.40
N SER A 15 -2.32 14.65 25.86
CA SER A 15 -2.07 15.68 24.85
C SER A 15 -1.98 17.02 25.56
N ASP A 16 -0.78 17.59 25.66
CA ASP A 16 -0.62 19.01 25.97
C ASP A 16 -0.29 19.74 24.67
N THR A 17 -1.01 20.83 24.40
CA THR A 17 -0.81 21.67 23.20
C THR A 17 -0.48 23.08 23.66
N PRO A 18 0.81 23.40 23.92
CA PRO A 18 1.20 24.77 24.28
C PRO A 18 1.07 25.74 23.10
N ASN A 19 1.04 25.21 21.88
CA ASN A 19 0.83 25.90 20.62
C ASN A 19 0.11 24.95 19.64
N THR A 20 -0.68 25.48 18.72
CA THR A 20 -1.45 24.71 17.72
C THR A 20 -0.57 24.02 16.66
N GLU A 21 0.75 24.04 16.82
CA GLU A 21 1.74 23.59 15.84
C GLU A 21 2.38 22.26 16.22
N TRP A 22 2.39 21.92 17.52
CA TRP A 22 3.02 20.70 18.01
C TRP A 22 2.09 19.92 18.93
N SER A 23 2.05 18.61 18.75
CA SER A 23 1.35 17.67 19.63
C SER A 23 2.35 16.74 20.30
N PHE A 24 2.13 16.50 21.59
CA PHE A 24 2.88 15.53 22.37
C PHE A 24 2.07 14.25 22.52
N ILE A 25 2.68 13.11 22.23
CA ILE A 25 2.06 11.80 22.34
C ILE A 25 2.99 10.89 23.16
N MET A 26 2.51 10.45 24.31
CA MET A 26 3.13 9.34 25.05
C MET A 26 2.30 8.07 24.82
N GLN A 27 2.97 6.98 24.45
CA GLN A 27 2.36 5.66 24.40
C GLN A 27 3.05 4.75 25.40
N ALA A 28 2.29 4.02 26.21
CA ALA A 28 2.86 3.08 27.18
C ALA A 28 3.37 1.78 26.52
N ASN A 29 3.10 1.58 25.23
CA ASN A 29 3.31 0.33 24.52
C ASN A 29 4.12 0.58 23.23
N SER A 30 5.42 0.79 23.34
CA SER A 30 6.32 0.66 22.19
C SER A 30 7.33 -0.43 22.47
N PHE A 31 7.44 -1.37 21.53
CA PHE A 31 8.42 -2.44 21.57
C PHE A 31 9.58 -2.05 20.66
N LEU A 32 10.79 -1.92 21.22
CA LEU A 32 12.03 -1.86 20.45
C LEU A 32 12.67 -3.24 20.51
N ALA A 33 13.00 -3.80 19.35
CA ALA A 33 13.68 -5.09 19.28
C ALA A 33 15.11 -4.95 19.83
N GLU A 34 15.45 -5.82 20.77
CA GLU A 34 16.80 -6.05 21.33
C GLU A 34 17.51 -4.85 21.97
N THR A 35 17.03 -4.48 23.15
CA THR A 35 17.89 -3.85 24.15
C THR A 35 18.33 -4.91 25.16
N GLN A 36 19.64 -5.13 25.33
CA GLN A 36 20.17 -5.84 26.51
C GLN A 36 19.83 -5.01 27.75
N ILE A 37 18.68 -5.28 28.37
CA ILE A 37 18.21 -4.57 29.55
C ILE A 37 18.35 -5.50 30.74
N ASP A 38 19.31 -5.20 31.60
CA ASP A 38 19.36 -5.80 32.94
C ASP A 38 18.57 -4.99 33.98
N ASN A 39 18.17 -3.71 33.73
CA ASN A 39 17.24 -2.90 34.55
C ASN A 39 16.98 -1.49 33.92
N SER A 40 16.15 -1.38 32.88
CA SER A 40 15.85 -0.11 32.19
C SER A 40 14.40 -0.08 31.74
N GLU A 41 13.71 1.04 31.97
CA GLU A 41 12.40 1.31 31.39
C GLU A 41 12.60 2.06 30.06
N ILE A 42 11.99 1.57 28.98
CA ILE A 42 11.94 2.28 27.70
C ILE A 42 10.67 3.10 27.70
N MET A 43 10.80 4.43 27.60
CA MET A 43 9.66 5.33 27.45
C MET A 43 9.69 5.98 26.07
N PRO A 44 8.80 5.57 25.14
CA PRO A 44 8.69 6.18 23.83
C PRO A 44 8.02 7.56 23.94
N LEU A 45 8.56 8.54 23.22
CA LEU A 45 8.01 9.89 23.15
C LEU A 45 7.79 10.24 21.68
N GLY A 46 6.57 10.64 21.32
CA GLY A 46 6.20 11.11 19.99
C GLY A 46 5.94 12.61 19.99
N PHE A 47 6.47 13.30 18.99
CA PHE A 47 6.19 14.70 18.71
C PHE A 47 5.64 14.80 17.29
N GLY A 48 4.47 15.41 17.12
CA GLY A 48 3.91 15.74 15.82
C GLY A 48 4.03 17.23 15.56
N GLY A 49 4.45 17.62 14.36
CA GLY A 49 4.50 19.02 13.94
C GLY A 49 4.76 19.15 12.44
N ASN A 50 4.92 20.39 11.97
CA ASN A 50 5.14 20.69 10.56
C ASN A 50 6.54 21.23 10.33
N LEU A 51 7.21 20.69 9.31
CA LEU A 51 8.51 21.14 8.85
C LEU A 51 8.46 21.29 7.32
N PRO A 52 9.24 22.20 6.73
CA PRO A 52 9.38 22.26 5.28
C PRO A 52 9.84 20.90 4.73
N ALA A 53 9.09 20.35 3.78
CA ALA A 53 9.48 19.11 3.10
C ALA A 53 10.74 19.35 2.25
N PRO A 54 11.64 18.35 2.12
CA PRO A 54 12.74 18.43 1.18
C PRO A 54 12.19 18.67 -0.23
N GLN A 55 12.89 19.47 -1.01
CA GLN A 55 12.49 19.76 -2.39
C GLN A 55 12.89 18.58 -3.26
N ILE A 56 12.02 17.59 -3.41
CA ILE A 56 12.18 16.50 -4.37
C ILE A 56 11.23 16.76 -5.53
N LYS A 57 11.78 16.85 -6.75
CA LYS A 57 10.99 17.07 -7.96
C LYS A 57 11.05 15.82 -8.83
N ALA A 58 9.89 15.39 -9.33
CA ALA A 58 9.82 14.31 -10.30
C ALA A 58 9.13 14.79 -11.58
N ASP A 59 9.60 14.29 -12.71
CA ASP A 59 8.94 14.39 -14.01
C ASP A 59 8.88 12.96 -14.56
N LEU A 60 7.78 12.27 -14.23
CA LEU A 60 7.57 10.85 -14.51
C LEU A 60 6.41 10.67 -15.46
N ALA A 61 6.57 9.74 -16.39
CA ALA A 61 5.55 9.31 -17.32
C ALA A 61 5.40 7.79 -17.24
N LEU A 62 4.17 7.33 -17.05
CA LEU A 62 3.80 5.94 -17.14
C LEU A 62 3.19 5.70 -18.52
N HIS A 63 3.83 4.85 -19.31
CA HIS A 63 3.32 4.38 -20.59
C HIS A 63 2.63 3.05 -20.38
N ILE A 64 1.31 2.99 -20.58
CA ILE A 64 0.54 1.74 -20.46
C ILE A 64 0.16 1.28 -21.86
N ASN A 65 0.58 0.07 -22.23
CA ASN A 65 0.08 -0.62 -23.43
C ASN A 65 -0.74 -1.85 -23.02
N SER A 66 -1.28 -2.56 -24.01
CA SER A 66 -2.17 -3.71 -23.79
C SER A 66 -1.59 -4.87 -22.93
N SER A 67 -0.27 -5.00 -22.80
CA SER A 67 0.37 -6.11 -22.07
C SER A 67 1.54 -5.73 -21.17
N ASP A 68 2.00 -4.48 -21.24
CA ASP A 68 3.15 -3.96 -20.50
C ASP A 68 2.88 -2.53 -20.05
N ALA A 69 3.63 -2.09 -19.05
CA ALA A 69 3.70 -0.68 -18.73
C ALA A 69 5.15 -0.30 -18.40
N ASP A 70 5.57 0.88 -18.80
CA ASP A 70 6.92 1.40 -18.57
C ASP A 70 6.83 2.73 -17.82
N LEU A 71 7.55 2.83 -16.70
CA LEU A 71 7.75 4.08 -15.99
C LEU A 71 9.06 4.71 -16.46
N THR A 72 8.97 5.90 -17.03
CA THR A 72 10.14 6.66 -17.50
C THR A 72 10.17 8.06 -16.91
N GLY A 73 11.33 8.70 -16.90
CA GLY A 73 11.45 10.11 -16.54
C GLY A 73 12.63 10.40 -15.63
N THR A 74 12.47 11.35 -14.73
CA THR A 74 13.55 11.80 -13.84
C THR A 74 13.05 12.13 -12.44
N ILE A 75 13.90 11.88 -11.43
CA ILE A 75 13.72 12.31 -10.05
C ILE A 75 14.94 13.16 -9.68
N HIS A 76 14.72 14.41 -9.26
CA HIS A 76 15.76 15.36 -8.87
C HIS A 76 15.64 15.70 -7.39
N ASN A 77 16.68 15.38 -6.62
CA ASN A 77 16.83 15.91 -5.27
C ASN A 77 17.30 17.37 -5.35
N GLN A 78 16.37 18.31 -5.21
CA GLN A 78 16.65 19.75 -5.17
C GLN A 78 16.80 20.28 -3.73
N SER A 79 16.88 19.38 -2.75
CA SER A 79 17.12 19.71 -1.35
C SER A 79 18.62 19.84 -1.04
N ASP A 80 18.92 20.18 0.21
CA ASP A 80 20.25 20.20 0.81
C ASP A 80 20.53 18.97 1.70
N VAL A 81 19.74 17.91 1.52
CA VAL A 81 19.85 16.64 2.26
C VAL A 81 20.28 15.55 1.29
N ASP A 82 21.33 14.81 1.64
CA ASP A 82 21.74 13.61 0.92
C ASP A 82 20.83 12.44 1.35
N LEU A 83 20.14 11.82 0.40
CA LEU A 83 19.26 10.69 0.70
C LEU A 83 19.98 9.37 0.44
N LYS A 84 19.97 8.47 1.43
CA LYS A 84 20.54 7.12 1.36
C LYS A 84 19.45 6.07 1.24
N ASP A 85 19.83 4.90 0.73
CA ASP A 85 18.99 3.70 0.63
C ASP A 85 17.58 4.00 0.08
N CYS A 86 17.57 4.83 -0.96
CA CYS A 86 16.36 5.30 -1.61
C CYS A 86 15.68 4.16 -2.37
N VAL A 87 14.37 4.11 -2.24
CA VAL A 87 13.50 3.13 -2.88
C VAL A 87 12.35 3.87 -3.55
N LEU A 88 12.18 3.66 -4.85
CA LEU A 88 11.03 4.11 -5.60
C LEU A 88 9.96 3.01 -5.56
N VAL A 89 8.90 3.23 -4.82
CA VAL A 89 7.70 2.38 -4.80
C VAL A 89 6.76 2.83 -5.91
N PHE A 90 6.18 1.87 -6.62
CA PHE A 90 5.20 2.11 -7.69
C PHE A 90 4.13 1.01 -7.69
N PRO A 91 3.00 1.19 -8.38
CA PRO A 91 1.98 0.13 -8.50
C PRO A 91 2.61 -1.17 -9.03
N GLY A 92 2.62 -2.20 -8.17
CA GLY A 92 3.08 -3.55 -8.51
C GLY A 92 4.51 -3.88 -8.13
N GLY A 93 5.25 -2.94 -7.55
CA GLY A 93 6.64 -3.19 -7.17
C GLY A 93 7.36 -2.02 -6.54
N PHE A 94 8.68 -2.19 -6.49
CA PHE A 94 9.60 -1.14 -6.07
C PHE A 94 10.94 -1.33 -6.77
N GLU A 95 11.72 -0.26 -6.86
CA GLU A 95 13.09 -0.25 -7.35
C GLU A 95 14.01 0.39 -6.32
N LYS A 96 15.12 -0.28 -6.01
CA LYS A 96 16.17 0.28 -5.15
C LYS A 96 17.07 1.19 -5.99
N ILE A 97 16.99 2.50 -5.77
CA ILE A 97 17.78 3.47 -6.54
C ILE A 97 19.15 3.74 -5.88
N GLY A 98 19.32 3.39 -4.60
CA GLY A 98 20.59 3.59 -3.87
C GLY A 98 20.65 4.96 -3.21
N SER A 99 21.70 5.74 -3.43
CA SER A 99 21.77 7.11 -2.90
C SER A 99 21.26 8.13 -3.93
N LEU A 100 20.74 9.25 -3.43
CA LEU A 100 20.37 10.42 -4.20
C LEU A 100 20.87 11.66 -3.47
N ASP A 101 22.10 12.06 -3.77
CA ASP A 101 22.81 13.18 -3.12
C ASP A 101 22.08 14.51 -3.38
N ALA A 102 22.38 15.53 -2.57
CA ALA A 102 21.85 16.87 -2.74
C ALA A 102 22.22 17.45 -4.12
N GLY A 103 21.20 17.80 -4.91
CA GLY A 103 21.35 18.28 -6.28
C GLY A 103 21.42 17.17 -7.34
N GLU A 104 21.45 15.89 -6.95
CA GLU A 104 21.54 14.76 -7.86
C GLU A 104 20.21 14.42 -8.54
N GLN A 105 20.31 13.97 -9.79
CA GLN A 105 19.20 13.49 -10.58
C GLN A 105 19.38 11.99 -10.86
N PHE A 106 18.29 11.24 -10.70
CA PHE A 106 18.15 9.85 -11.10
C PHE A 106 17.24 9.75 -12.32
N ASP A 107 17.71 9.11 -13.38
CA ASP A 107 16.91 8.81 -14.57
C ASP A 107 16.16 7.49 -14.34
N VAL A 108 14.84 7.53 -14.54
CA VAL A 108 13.95 6.38 -14.36
C VAL A 108 13.67 5.76 -15.72
N ASP A 109 13.88 4.45 -15.83
CA ASP A 109 13.53 3.62 -16.99
C ASP A 109 13.24 2.20 -16.46
N LEU A 110 11.98 1.98 -16.06
CA LEU A 110 11.56 0.78 -15.33
C LEU A 110 10.38 0.10 -16.03
N PRO A 111 10.53 -1.15 -16.49
CA PRO A 111 9.39 -1.95 -16.91
C PRO A 111 8.58 -2.39 -15.69
N ILE A 112 7.27 -2.29 -15.78
CA ILE A 112 6.31 -2.80 -14.79
C ILE A 112 5.79 -4.15 -15.31
N ASP A 113 6.51 -5.21 -14.96
CA ASP A 113 6.21 -6.58 -15.40
C ASP A 113 4.94 -7.16 -14.76
N VAL A 114 4.50 -6.62 -13.62
CA VAL A 114 3.39 -7.14 -12.82
C VAL A 114 2.21 -6.16 -12.87
N LEU A 115 1.44 -6.24 -13.96
CA LEU A 115 0.22 -5.45 -14.12
C LEU A 115 -0.98 -6.05 -13.38
N ALA A 116 -0.94 -7.35 -13.12
CA ALA A 116 -1.95 -8.03 -12.33
C ALA A 116 -1.28 -8.73 -11.14
N PRO A 117 -1.92 -8.70 -9.96
CA PRO A 117 -1.51 -9.52 -8.82
C PRO A 117 -1.36 -10.98 -9.25
N THR A 118 -0.12 -11.48 -9.25
CA THR A 118 0.13 -12.89 -9.45
C THR A 118 0.08 -13.60 -8.11
N ASN A 119 -0.81 -14.58 -7.98
CA ASN A 119 -0.69 -15.58 -6.92
C ASN A 119 0.60 -16.38 -7.20
N PRO A 120 1.65 -16.30 -6.36
CA PRO A 120 2.98 -16.81 -6.68
C PRO A 120 3.12 -18.33 -6.55
N ASN A 121 2.02 -19.09 -6.57
CA ASN A 121 2.08 -20.56 -6.58
C ASN A 121 2.69 -21.18 -7.86
N VAL A 122 3.36 -20.39 -8.71
CA VAL A 122 4.06 -20.86 -9.90
C VAL A 122 5.54 -21.14 -9.57
N ASN A 123 5.82 -22.30 -8.96
CA ASN A 123 7.07 -23.06 -9.09
C ASN A 123 8.39 -22.23 -9.21
N ALA A 124 8.81 -21.54 -8.14
CA ALA A 124 10.22 -21.13 -8.02
C ALA A 124 11.03 -22.29 -7.41
N GLY A 125 11.43 -23.23 -8.26
CA GLY A 125 12.44 -24.20 -7.91
C GLY A 125 13.79 -23.50 -7.71
N MET A 126 14.12 -23.13 -6.47
CA MET A 126 15.46 -23.17 -5.85
C MET A 126 15.39 -22.42 -4.51
N GLY A 127 15.90 -23.07 -3.45
CA GLY A 127 15.74 -22.68 -2.06
C GLY A 127 15.98 -21.19 -1.78
N ASN A 128 14.90 -20.48 -1.50
CA ASN A 128 14.83 -19.34 -0.61
C ASN A 128 13.44 -19.38 0.02
N TYR A 129 13.34 -18.90 1.26
CA TYR A 129 12.15 -18.98 2.10
C TYR A 129 10.92 -18.38 1.39
N ASN A 130 10.08 -19.25 0.79
CA ASN A 130 8.73 -18.87 0.36
C ASN A 130 7.87 -18.73 1.60
N TYR A 131 7.84 -17.52 2.15
CA TYR A 131 6.73 -17.06 2.94
C TYR A 131 5.50 -17.01 2.02
N TYR A 132 4.33 -17.35 2.54
CA TYR A 132 3.06 -17.45 1.79
C TYR A 132 2.59 -16.06 1.32
N ALA A 133 3.26 -15.48 0.33
CA ALA A 133 2.85 -14.21 -0.27
C ALA A 133 1.62 -14.49 -1.14
N THR A 134 0.43 -14.37 -0.60
CA THR A 134 -0.82 -14.46 -1.35
C THR A 134 -1.08 -13.15 -2.10
N GLY A 135 -0.38 -12.94 -3.22
CA GLY A 135 -0.66 -11.85 -4.17
C GLY A 135 -0.26 -10.45 -3.68
N THR A 136 0.68 -9.79 -4.37
CA THR A 136 1.04 -8.35 -4.23
C THR A 136 1.43 -7.80 -2.87
N ASP A 137 1.37 -8.57 -1.79
CA ASP A 137 1.77 -8.11 -0.46
C ASP A 137 3.29 -7.91 -0.44
N ILE A 138 3.71 -6.69 -0.80
CA ILE A 138 5.07 -6.20 -0.60
C ILE A 138 5.17 -5.89 0.89
N TYR A 139 6.00 -6.62 1.61
CA TYR A 139 6.28 -6.32 3.00
C TYR A 139 7.34 -5.23 3.08
N LEU A 140 7.33 -4.47 4.18
CA LEU A 140 8.34 -3.42 4.37
C LEU A 140 9.77 -3.96 4.34
N ASP A 141 10.01 -5.21 4.75
CA ASP A 141 11.32 -5.86 4.65
C ASP A 141 11.80 -6.05 3.21
N ASP A 142 10.89 -6.22 2.24
CA ASP A 142 11.26 -6.45 0.84
C ASP A 142 11.99 -5.24 0.24
N LEU A 143 11.70 -4.04 0.77
CA LEU A 143 12.35 -2.79 0.41
C LEU A 143 13.85 -2.79 0.73
N PHE A 144 14.33 -3.74 1.55
CA PHE A 144 15.71 -3.83 2.01
C PHE A 144 16.40 -5.09 1.47
N ALA A 145 17.73 -5.10 1.43
CA ALA A 145 18.50 -6.24 0.90
C ALA A 145 18.64 -7.38 1.92
N GLU A 146 18.51 -7.06 3.20
CA GLU A 146 18.70 -7.99 4.31
C GLU A 146 17.39 -8.19 5.07
N TYR A 147 17.26 -9.35 5.70
CA TYR A 147 16.15 -9.64 6.60
C TYR A 147 16.19 -8.68 7.79
N ARG A 148 15.06 -8.12 8.26
CA ARG A 148 15.05 -7.07 9.30
C ARG A 148 15.71 -7.38 10.64
N TYR A 149 16.05 -8.65 10.89
CA TYR A 149 16.76 -9.09 12.10
C TYR A 149 18.25 -9.36 11.84
N ALA A 150 18.72 -9.20 10.60
CA ALA A 150 20.11 -9.38 10.22
C ALA A 150 20.97 -8.18 10.67
N ASP A 151 20.43 -6.96 10.57
CA ASP A 151 21.12 -5.74 10.96
C ASP A 151 20.19 -4.74 11.66
N LEU A 152 20.78 -3.97 12.59
CA LEU A 152 20.06 -3.02 13.44
C LEU A 152 19.52 -1.82 12.64
N GLN A 153 20.17 -1.44 11.54
CA GLN A 153 19.80 -0.25 10.78
C GLN A 153 18.54 -0.51 9.96
N THR A 154 18.49 -1.62 9.23
CA THR A 154 17.30 -2.10 8.53
C THR A 154 16.14 -2.29 9.51
N ASN A 155 16.39 -2.84 10.70
CA ASN A 155 15.33 -2.98 11.72
C ASN A 155 14.69 -1.64 12.08
N LYS A 156 15.50 -0.59 12.27
CA LYS A 156 15.01 0.77 12.57
C LYS A 156 14.22 1.35 11.42
N GLN A 157 14.71 1.18 10.19
CA GLN A 157 14.03 1.65 8.98
C GLN A 157 12.66 0.98 8.82
N VAL A 158 12.60 -0.35 8.91
CA VAL A 158 11.34 -1.13 8.86
C VAL A 158 10.37 -0.69 9.95
N ASN A 159 10.83 -0.57 11.20
CA ASN A 159 9.95 -0.17 12.30
C ASN A 159 9.42 1.26 12.15
N LEU A 160 10.23 2.18 11.62
CA LEU A 160 9.79 3.55 11.36
C LEU A 160 8.73 3.59 10.26
N LEU A 161 8.93 2.87 9.16
CA LEU A 161 7.91 2.75 8.10
C LEU A 161 6.63 2.08 8.63
N ALA A 162 6.75 1.02 9.42
CA ALA A 162 5.59 0.32 9.99
C ALA A 162 4.79 1.25 10.91
N ALA A 163 5.47 2.13 11.66
CA ALA A 163 4.83 3.14 12.48
C ALA A 163 4.14 4.24 11.64
N ILE A 164 4.72 4.61 10.49
CA ILE A 164 4.14 5.60 9.57
C ILE A 164 2.90 5.03 8.86
N PHE A 165 3.00 3.81 8.31
CA PHE A 165 1.92 3.19 7.55
C PHE A 165 0.88 2.49 8.44
N GLY A 166 1.20 2.22 9.71
CA GLY A 166 0.33 1.51 10.65
C GLY A 166 0.20 0.02 10.38
N ASN A 167 0.93 -0.52 9.39
CA ASN A 167 0.99 -1.93 9.05
C ASN A 167 2.41 -2.31 8.60
N TYR A 168 2.71 -3.59 8.63
CA TYR A 168 3.96 -4.18 8.13
C TYR A 168 3.92 -4.51 6.63
N GLU A 169 2.72 -4.60 6.06
CA GLU A 169 2.51 -4.60 4.61
C GLU A 169 2.61 -3.17 4.10
N LEU A 170 3.29 -3.00 2.97
CA LEU A 170 3.36 -1.72 2.28
C LEU A 170 1.96 -1.40 1.74
N PRO A 171 1.34 -0.28 2.15
CA PRO A 171 0.08 0.12 1.55
C PRO A 171 0.28 0.42 0.07
N SER A 172 -0.79 0.28 -0.71
CA SER A 172 -0.78 0.78 -2.09
C SER A 172 -0.77 2.32 -2.06
N VAL A 173 0.40 2.89 -2.32
CA VAL A 173 0.71 4.34 -2.17
C VAL A 173 0.88 5.06 -3.51
N GLY A 174 0.53 4.42 -4.63
CA GLY A 174 0.84 4.94 -5.96
C GLY A 174 2.35 5.00 -6.16
N PHE A 175 2.85 6.17 -6.57
CA PHE A 175 4.29 6.42 -6.77
C PHE A 175 4.87 7.19 -5.59
N LEU A 176 5.85 6.59 -4.90
CA LEU A 176 6.45 7.11 -3.68
C LEU A 176 7.96 6.88 -3.68
N LEU A 177 8.74 7.94 -3.52
CA LEU A 177 10.15 7.82 -3.14
C LEU A 177 10.26 7.77 -1.62
N ILE A 178 10.92 6.74 -1.11
CA ILE A 178 11.35 6.64 0.28
C ILE A 178 12.86 6.82 0.30
N GLY A 179 13.39 7.70 1.15
CA GLY A 179 14.82 7.89 1.34
C GLY A 179 15.17 8.19 2.78
N TRP A 180 16.42 7.96 3.16
CA TRP A 180 16.87 8.01 4.55
C TRP A 180 17.99 9.03 4.74
N ASP A 181 17.98 9.69 5.90
CA ASP A 181 19.11 10.48 6.36
C ASP A 181 19.36 10.21 7.85
N ASP A 182 20.63 10.02 8.19
CA ASP A 182 21.12 9.80 9.56
C ASP A 182 21.96 10.99 10.07
N THR A 183 22.12 12.03 9.23
CA THR A 183 22.99 13.18 9.54
C THR A 183 22.22 14.42 9.97
N GLN A 184 21.02 14.65 9.45
CA GLN A 184 20.19 15.79 9.77
C GLN A 184 18.92 15.34 10.49
N VAL A 185 18.71 15.91 11.68
CA VAL A 185 17.45 15.82 12.40
C VAL A 185 16.86 17.20 12.53
N PRO A 186 15.58 17.38 12.20
CA PRO A 186 14.97 18.69 12.22
C PRO A 186 14.74 19.25 13.63
N PHE A 187 15.06 18.48 14.67
CA PHE A 187 14.99 18.91 16.07
C PHE A 187 16.15 18.33 16.88
N GLN A 188 16.49 19.02 17.96
CA GLN A 188 17.47 18.53 18.94
C GLN A 188 16.74 18.27 20.26
N ALA A 189 16.75 17.01 20.71
CA ALA A 189 16.30 16.63 22.04
C ALA A 189 17.49 16.60 23.01
N THR A 190 17.36 17.25 24.17
CA THR A 190 18.39 17.24 25.22
C THR A 190 17.77 16.85 26.55
N LEU A 191 18.44 15.97 27.30
CA LEU A 191 18.11 15.74 28.71
C LEU A 191 18.84 16.78 29.57
N LEU A 192 18.09 17.48 30.42
CA LEU A 192 18.68 18.44 31.34
C LEU A 192 19.68 17.73 32.26
N GLU A 193 20.86 18.31 32.38
CA GLU A 193 21.93 17.88 33.30
C GLU A 193 22.49 16.47 33.03
N LYS A 194 22.19 15.87 31.88
CA LYS A 194 22.74 14.58 31.45
C LYS A 194 23.26 14.63 30.02
N GLU A 195 24.39 13.98 29.81
CA GLU A 195 24.83 13.65 28.45
C GLU A 195 23.88 12.59 27.88
N VAL A 196 23.53 12.76 26.60
CA VAL A 196 22.67 11.84 25.86
C VAL A 196 23.50 11.30 24.72
N ASP A 197 23.57 9.97 24.64
CA ASP A 197 23.98 9.30 23.41
C ASP A 197 22.72 9.18 22.55
N ALA A 198 22.67 9.96 21.48
CA ALA A 198 21.50 10.06 20.62
C ALA A 198 21.86 9.56 19.22
N GLU A 199 21.03 8.66 18.71
CA GLU A 199 21.07 8.21 17.34
C GLU A 199 19.82 8.72 16.61
N TYR A 200 20.01 9.02 15.35
CA TYR A 200 19.07 9.76 14.55
C TYR A 200 18.81 9.05 13.23
N LEU A 201 17.53 8.95 12.88
CA LEU A 201 17.08 8.40 11.61
C LEU A 201 15.85 9.18 11.17
N THR A 202 15.96 9.80 10.00
CA THR A 202 14.88 10.53 9.34
C THR A 202 14.46 9.76 8.09
N ALA A 203 13.17 9.49 7.95
CA ALA A 203 12.58 8.97 6.71
C ALA A 203 11.93 10.12 5.94
N TYR A 204 12.29 10.25 4.67
CA TYR A 204 11.66 11.17 3.73
C TYR A 204 10.79 10.39 2.76
N LEU A 205 9.49 10.73 2.73
CA LEU A 205 8.48 10.12 1.88
C LEU A 205 7.97 11.19 0.90
N ALA A 206 8.28 11.05 -0.39
CA ALA A 206 7.89 11.98 -1.44
C ALA A 206 6.97 11.29 -2.46
N SER A 207 5.68 11.61 -2.43
CA SER A 207 4.69 11.07 -3.38
C SER A 207 4.70 11.88 -4.68
N PHE A 208 4.55 11.19 -5.81
CA PHE A 208 4.59 11.79 -7.14
C PHE A 208 3.28 11.63 -7.90
N GLN A 209 2.91 12.69 -8.63
CA GLN A 209 1.91 12.59 -9.69
C GLN A 209 2.62 12.15 -10.97
N VAL A 210 2.21 11.01 -11.52
CA VAL A 210 2.79 10.47 -12.75
C VAL A 210 1.83 10.73 -13.90
N ASN A 211 2.34 11.30 -14.98
CA ASN A 211 1.55 11.50 -16.19
C ASN A 211 1.35 10.16 -16.86
N ILE A 212 0.10 9.79 -17.15
CA ILE A 212 -0.18 8.56 -17.88
C ILE A 212 -0.28 8.90 -19.36
N GLY A 213 0.60 8.29 -20.15
CA GLY A 213 0.62 8.39 -21.59
C GLY A 213 0.21 7.07 -22.23
N THR A 214 -0.49 7.16 -23.35
CA THR A 214 -0.67 6.02 -24.26
C THR A 214 -0.59 6.52 -25.70
N GLU A 215 -0.15 5.65 -26.60
CA GLU A 215 -0.32 5.87 -28.04
C GLU A 215 -1.62 5.25 -28.57
N GLU A 216 -2.33 4.48 -27.73
CA GLU A 216 -3.55 3.78 -28.07
C GLU A 216 -4.80 4.68 -27.93
N LYS A 217 -5.90 4.30 -28.58
CA LYS A 217 -7.18 5.03 -28.44
C LYS A 217 -7.92 4.69 -27.16
N SER A 218 -7.52 3.62 -26.51
CA SER A 218 -8.13 3.06 -25.32
C SER A 218 -7.01 2.55 -24.43
N ILE A 219 -7.11 2.77 -23.13
CA ILE A 219 -6.14 2.31 -22.13
C ILE A 219 -6.85 1.26 -21.28
N VAL A 220 -6.18 0.14 -21.04
CA VAL A 220 -6.57 -0.79 -19.98
C VAL A 220 -5.81 -0.39 -18.73
N ILE A 221 -6.49 0.21 -17.75
CA ILE A 221 -5.97 0.44 -16.40
C ILE A 221 -6.04 -0.88 -15.66
N PRO A 222 -4.90 -1.51 -15.34
CA PRO A 222 -4.89 -2.85 -14.77
C PRO A 222 -5.12 -2.83 -13.24
N PRO A 223 -5.36 -3.99 -12.62
CA PRO A 223 -5.82 -4.07 -11.22
C PRO A 223 -4.85 -3.47 -10.20
N VAL A 224 -3.56 -3.46 -10.52
CA VAL A 224 -2.52 -2.93 -9.64
C VAL A 224 -2.65 -1.42 -9.35
N PHE A 225 -3.42 -0.69 -10.15
CA PHE A 225 -3.71 0.74 -9.92
C PHE A 225 -4.88 0.97 -8.97
N PHE A 226 -5.54 -0.09 -8.51
CA PHE A 226 -6.64 0.00 -7.57
C PHE A 226 -6.18 -0.37 -6.17
N ASN A 227 -6.45 0.52 -5.23
CA ASN A 227 -6.55 0.18 -3.83
C ASN A 227 -7.83 -0.62 -3.63
N TRP A 228 -7.83 -1.54 -2.67
CA TRP A 228 -9.02 -2.27 -2.31
C TRP A 228 -9.20 -2.29 -0.80
N PHE A 229 -10.45 -2.40 -0.37
CA PHE A 229 -10.77 -2.73 1.01
C PHE A 229 -12.07 -3.53 1.07
N ILE A 230 -12.20 -4.31 2.14
CA ILE A 230 -13.41 -5.05 2.48
C ILE A 230 -14.05 -4.31 3.65
N PRO A 231 -15.26 -3.74 3.48
CA PRO A 231 -15.91 -3.01 4.56
C PRO A 231 -16.31 -3.95 5.69
N GLU A 232 -16.40 -3.42 6.91
CA GLU A 232 -16.88 -4.19 8.08
C GLU A 232 -18.31 -4.72 7.92
N SER A 233 -19.09 -4.18 6.97
CA SER A 233 -20.42 -4.69 6.59
C SER A 233 -20.38 -6.02 5.87
N SER A 234 -19.22 -6.41 5.33
CA SER A 234 -19.06 -7.66 4.60
C SER A 234 -19.27 -8.85 5.54
N ASN A 235 -20.06 -9.83 5.11
CA ASN A 235 -20.33 -11.05 5.88
C ASN A 235 -19.25 -12.11 5.60
N ILE A 236 -17.99 -11.78 5.91
CA ILE A 236 -16.85 -12.71 5.89
C ILE A 236 -15.97 -12.52 7.13
N ASN A 237 -15.35 -13.59 7.61
CA ASN A 237 -14.52 -13.54 8.82
C ASN A 237 -13.09 -13.02 8.57
N TYR A 238 -12.55 -13.29 7.39
CA TYR A 238 -11.21 -12.89 6.96
C TYR A 238 -11.17 -12.94 5.45
N GLY A 239 -10.55 -11.96 4.80
CA GLY A 239 -10.45 -11.97 3.36
C GLY A 239 -9.48 -10.94 2.81
N ASN A 240 -8.67 -11.39 1.86
CA ASN A 240 -7.96 -10.57 0.88
C ASN A 240 -8.56 -10.98 -0.49
N PRO A 241 -8.86 -10.05 -1.42
CA PRO A 241 -9.30 -10.36 -2.78
C PRO A 241 -8.46 -11.41 -3.53
N TYR A 242 -7.23 -11.69 -3.07
CA TYR A 242 -6.32 -12.71 -3.62
C TYR A 242 -6.26 -14.03 -2.83
N ASP A 243 -7.04 -14.16 -1.75
CA ASP A 243 -7.22 -15.38 -0.96
C ASP A 243 -8.50 -15.26 -0.10
N LEU A 244 -9.67 -15.36 -0.74
CA LEU A 244 -10.97 -15.33 -0.05
C LEU A 244 -11.51 -16.74 0.15
N TYR A 245 -11.98 -17.01 1.37
CA TYR A 245 -12.78 -18.19 1.68
C TYR A 245 -14.20 -17.75 1.94
N ILE A 246 -15.13 -18.16 1.08
CA ILE A 246 -16.56 -17.84 1.20
C ILE A 246 -17.28 -19.11 1.64
N ALA A 247 -17.83 -19.12 2.86
CA ALA A 247 -18.63 -20.22 3.37
C ALA A 247 -20.12 -20.09 3.00
N TYR A 248 -20.91 -21.07 3.43
CA TYR A 248 -22.35 -21.11 3.17
C TYR A 248 -23.08 -19.87 3.72
N LEU A 249 -23.82 -19.18 2.85
CA LEU A 249 -24.53 -17.91 3.13
C LEU A 249 -23.61 -16.71 3.46
N GLU A 250 -22.30 -16.82 3.22
CA GLU A 250 -21.39 -15.68 3.32
C GLU A 250 -21.40 -14.84 2.03
N SER A 251 -20.98 -13.59 2.19
CA SER A 251 -20.80 -12.67 1.07
C SER A 251 -19.63 -11.73 1.33
N ALA A 252 -18.77 -11.57 0.33
CA ALA A 252 -17.63 -10.67 0.35
C ALA A 252 -17.96 -9.41 -0.47
N GLU A 253 -18.08 -8.26 0.18
CA GLU A 253 -18.13 -6.95 -0.47
C GLU A 253 -16.69 -6.42 -0.60
N ILE A 254 -16.31 -5.93 -1.78
CA ILE A 254 -14.95 -5.45 -2.05
C ILE A 254 -15.04 -4.15 -2.84
N TYR A 255 -14.40 -3.11 -2.31
CA TYR A 255 -14.44 -1.77 -2.89
C TYR A 255 -13.08 -1.49 -3.50
N TYR A 256 -13.05 -1.30 -4.81
CA TYR A 256 -11.85 -0.96 -5.56
C TYR A 256 -11.85 0.53 -5.86
N GLN A 257 -10.79 1.21 -5.46
CA GLN A 257 -10.60 2.65 -5.65
C GLN A 257 -9.32 2.92 -6.42
N LEU A 258 -9.37 3.73 -7.48
CA LEU A 258 -8.15 4.15 -8.17
C LEU A 258 -7.20 4.85 -7.19
N GLY A 259 -6.01 4.27 -7.00
CA GLY A 259 -5.00 4.78 -6.07
C GLY A 259 -4.37 6.10 -6.51
N GLN A 260 -4.54 6.46 -7.79
CA GLN A 260 -4.14 7.74 -8.35
C GLN A 260 -5.16 8.24 -9.37
N SER A 261 -5.24 9.56 -9.53
CA SER A 261 -6.09 10.15 -10.56
C SER A 261 -5.47 9.91 -11.93
N ILE A 262 -6.19 9.18 -12.78
CA ILE A 262 -5.83 8.94 -14.18
C ILE A 262 -6.74 9.82 -15.03
N PRO A 263 -6.22 10.77 -15.83
CA PRO A 263 -7.06 11.55 -16.71
C PRO A 263 -7.58 10.66 -17.83
N PHE A 264 -8.90 10.58 -17.96
CA PHE A 264 -9.58 9.97 -19.10
C PHE A 264 -10.91 10.71 -19.34
N SER A 265 -11.42 10.61 -20.56
CA SER A 265 -12.66 11.27 -20.98
C SER A 265 -13.89 10.37 -20.84
N LYS A 266 -13.72 9.05 -20.88
CA LYS A 266 -14.83 8.08 -20.79
C LYS A 266 -14.36 6.71 -20.32
N VAL A 267 -15.22 6.00 -19.58
CA VAL A 267 -15.05 4.55 -19.34
C VAL A 267 -15.78 3.75 -20.42
N GLU A 268 -15.05 2.89 -21.12
CA GLU A 268 -15.58 2.02 -22.17
C GLU A 268 -15.98 0.63 -21.65
N GLY A 269 -15.35 0.16 -20.57
CA GLY A 269 -15.68 -1.15 -19.98
C GLY A 269 -15.03 -1.41 -18.63
N ILE A 270 -15.60 -2.37 -17.91
CA ILE A 270 -15.00 -3.00 -16.71
C ILE A 270 -14.68 -4.44 -17.07
N ILE A 271 -13.50 -4.92 -16.69
CA ILE A 271 -13.17 -6.35 -16.73
C ILE A 271 -13.10 -6.86 -15.29
N ILE A 272 -13.97 -7.82 -14.94
CA ILE A 272 -13.87 -8.54 -13.68
C ILE A 272 -12.97 -9.76 -13.91
N HIS A 273 -11.88 -9.85 -13.16
CA HIS A 273 -11.02 -11.03 -13.17
C HIS A 273 -11.38 -11.91 -11.98
N LEU A 274 -11.86 -13.12 -12.24
CA LEU A 274 -12.33 -14.01 -11.19
C LEU A 274 -11.65 -15.39 -11.33
N LYS A 275 -10.84 -15.76 -10.34
CA LYS A 275 -10.22 -17.08 -10.24
C LYS A 275 -10.52 -17.70 -8.90
N GLY A 276 -10.68 -19.01 -8.92
CA GLY A 276 -10.96 -19.77 -7.73
C GLY A 276 -10.85 -21.25 -8.01
N PHE A 277 -11.03 -22.02 -6.96
CA PHE A 277 -11.08 -23.46 -7.03
C PHE A 277 -12.30 -23.95 -6.29
N HIS A 278 -13.04 -24.84 -6.95
CA HIS A 278 -14.14 -25.55 -6.32
C HIS A 278 -14.19 -26.98 -6.84
N GLN A 279 -14.49 -27.95 -5.95
CA GLN A 279 -14.45 -29.37 -6.28
C GLN A 279 -15.65 -29.84 -7.11
N ARG A 280 -16.70 -29.03 -7.20
CA ARG A 280 -17.93 -29.36 -7.94
C ARG A 280 -17.95 -28.71 -9.31
N SER A 281 -18.81 -29.22 -10.17
CA SER A 281 -18.97 -28.77 -11.56
C SER A 281 -19.88 -27.54 -11.71
N ASP A 282 -20.65 -27.19 -10.68
CA ASP A 282 -21.50 -26.01 -10.64
C ASP A 282 -20.73 -24.79 -10.10
N PHE A 283 -20.93 -23.64 -10.75
CA PHE A 283 -20.33 -22.38 -10.31
C PHE A 283 -20.99 -21.91 -9.00
N PRO A 284 -20.22 -21.74 -7.92
CA PRO A 284 -20.79 -21.70 -6.59
C PRO A 284 -21.09 -20.28 -6.09
N LEU A 285 -20.91 -19.26 -6.94
CA LEU A 285 -21.04 -17.86 -6.57
C LEU A 285 -22.08 -17.13 -7.44
N ASP A 286 -22.71 -16.14 -6.84
CA ASP A 286 -23.34 -15.04 -7.54
C ASP A 286 -22.42 -13.81 -7.45
N VAL A 287 -22.17 -13.15 -8.58
CA VAL A 287 -21.34 -11.95 -8.68
C VAL A 287 -22.23 -10.75 -8.89
N PHE A 288 -22.03 -9.69 -8.11
CA PHE A 288 -22.80 -8.45 -8.19
C PHE A 288 -21.88 -7.25 -8.37
N LEU A 289 -22.39 -6.24 -9.07
CA LEU A 289 -21.83 -4.90 -9.10
C LEU A 289 -22.77 -3.92 -8.43
N TRP A 290 -22.22 -2.90 -7.77
CA TRP A 290 -23.04 -1.84 -7.19
C TRP A 290 -23.44 -0.85 -8.28
N ASP A 291 -24.74 -0.72 -8.52
CA ASP A 291 -25.32 0.31 -9.36
C ASP A 291 -25.46 1.61 -8.54
N PHE A 292 -24.63 2.60 -8.85
CA PHE A 292 -24.60 3.90 -8.18
C PHE A 292 -25.82 4.76 -8.51
N ASP A 293 -26.40 4.61 -9.70
CA ASP A 293 -27.59 5.35 -10.12
C ASP A 293 -28.83 4.89 -9.35
N ASN A 294 -28.98 3.58 -9.18
CA ASN A 294 -30.15 2.97 -8.54
C ASN A 294 -29.94 2.61 -7.06
N ASN A 295 -28.71 2.73 -6.54
CA ASN A 295 -28.32 2.34 -5.18
C ASN A 295 -28.72 0.90 -4.83
N LEU A 296 -28.36 -0.05 -5.69
CA LEU A 296 -28.62 -1.47 -5.50
C LEU A 296 -27.49 -2.34 -6.03
N TRP A 297 -27.38 -3.55 -5.48
CA TRP A 297 -26.52 -4.59 -6.03
C TRP A 297 -27.22 -5.25 -7.23
N GLU A 298 -26.59 -5.21 -8.40
CA GLU A 298 -27.08 -5.86 -9.62
C GLU A 298 -26.27 -7.11 -9.95
N LYS A 299 -26.98 -8.24 -10.10
CA LYS A 299 -26.37 -9.54 -10.41
C LYS A 299 -25.87 -9.58 -11.85
N GLN A 300 -24.62 -9.98 -12.01
CA GLN A 300 -23.96 -10.17 -13.29
C GLN A 300 -24.19 -11.60 -13.81
N ASP A 301 -24.22 -11.78 -15.14
CA ASP A 301 -24.37 -13.10 -15.79
C ASP A 301 -23.02 -13.85 -15.86
N ILE A 302 -22.41 -14.06 -14.70
CA ILE A 302 -21.13 -14.76 -14.54
C ILE A 302 -21.41 -16.15 -13.99
N THR A 303 -20.98 -17.17 -14.72
CA THR A 303 -21.29 -18.58 -14.44
C THR A 303 -20.06 -19.49 -14.49
N ASP A 304 -18.86 -18.92 -14.55
CA ASP A 304 -17.59 -19.65 -14.55
C ASP A 304 -16.47 -18.77 -13.95
N TRP A 305 -15.28 -19.33 -13.83
CA TRP A 305 -14.04 -18.61 -13.54
C TRP A 305 -13.45 -18.05 -14.85
N GLY A 306 -12.82 -16.88 -14.80
CA GLY A 306 -12.22 -16.23 -15.96
C GLY A 306 -12.28 -14.71 -15.90
N ASP A 307 -12.13 -14.11 -17.07
CA ASP A 307 -12.22 -12.65 -17.25
C ASP A 307 -13.57 -12.32 -17.90
N PHE A 308 -14.33 -11.42 -17.28
CA PHE A 308 -15.69 -11.07 -17.70
C PHE A 308 -15.80 -9.58 -17.97
N SER A 309 -16.15 -9.22 -19.21
CA SER A 309 -16.41 -7.83 -19.58
C SER A 309 -17.84 -7.43 -19.21
N VAL A 310 -17.98 -6.28 -18.56
CA VAL A 310 -19.25 -5.66 -18.23
C VAL A 310 -19.61 -4.68 -19.33
N ALA A 311 -20.73 -4.91 -20.01
CA ALA A 311 -21.27 -3.97 -20.97
C ALA A 311 -21.95 -2.80 -20.24
N ASP A 312 -21.92 -1.60 -20.84
CA ASP A 312 -22.50 -0.38 -20.28
C ASP A 312 -22.03 -0.11 -18.83
N PRO A 313 -20.72 0.16 -18.62
CA PRO A 313 -20.13 0.24 -17.27
C PRO A 313 -20.58 1.47 -16.47
N GLU A 314 -21.17 2.47 -17.12
CA GLU A 314 -21.48 3.79 -16.54
C GLU A 314 -22.24 3.72 -15.20
N PRO A 315 -23.25 2.84 -15.00
CA PRO A 315 -23.97 2.77 -13.72
C PRO A 315 -23.13 2.18 -12.57
N TYR A 316 -22.05 1.46 -12.86
CA TYR A 316 -21.28 0.68 -11.87
C TYR A 316 -20.02 1.39 -11.36
N ILE A 317 -19.85 2.66 -11.72
CA ILE A 317 -18.72 3.48 -11.33
C ILE A 317 -19.27 4.73 -10.66
N ASP A 318 -18.62 5.20 -9.59
CA ASP A 318 -19.05 6.41 -8.91
C ASP A 318 -18.94 7.66 -9.81
N GLU A 319 -19.55 8.76 -9.37
CA GLU A 319 -19.61 10.03 -10.13
C GLU A 319 -18.24 10.65 -10.44
N ASN A 320 -17.19 10.27 -9.69
CA ASN A 320 -15.82 10.75 -9.91
C ASN A 320 -14.98 9.77 -10.73
N PHE A 321 -15.55 8.65 -11.17
CA PHE A 321 -14.87 7.57 -11.88
C PHE A 321 -13.67 6.96 -11.13
N THR A 322 -13.76 6.92 -9.81
CA THR A 322 -12.72 6.45 -8.91
C THR A 322 -13.04 5.14 -8.22
N GLU A 323 -14.31 4.76 -8.07
CA GLU A 323 -14.72 3.63 -7.25
C GLU A 323 -15.63 2.65 -8.00
N ILE A 324 -15.34 1.37 -7.84
CA ILE A 324 -16.16 0.23 -8.27
C ILE A 324 -16.34 -0.71 -7.08
N ARG A 325 -17.54 -1.22 -6.88
CA ARG A 325 -17.82 -2.19 -5.82
C ARG A 325 -18.28 -3.51 -6.41
N VAL A 326 -17.70 -4.58 -5.92
CA VAL A 326 -18.03 -5.96 -6.29
C VAL A 326 -18.52 -6.68 -5.05
N MET A 327 -19.55 -7.51 -5.20
CA MET A 327 -19.95 -8.45 -4.14
C MET A 327 -19.94 -9.87 -4.70
N LEU A 328 -19.29 -10.78 -3.99
CA LEU A 328 -19.39 -12.22 -4.21
C LEU A 328 -20.31 -12.81 -3.15
N SER A 329 -21.29 -13.62 -3.53
CA SER A 329 -22.20 -14.27 -2.59
C SER A 329 -22.33 -15.76 -2.90
N GLU A 330 -22.30 -16.61 -1.88
CA GLU A 330 -22.56 -18.05 -2.05
C GLU A 330 -24.00 -18.28 -2.51
N ASN A 331 -24.18 -18.99 -3.63
CA ASN A 331 -25.49 -19.12 -4.28
C ASN A 331 -26.28 -20.39 -3.88
N GLY A 332 -25.87 -21.06 -2.80
CA GLY A 332 -26.41 -22.33 -2.31
C GLY A 332 -25.89 -23.57 -3.04
N ASN A 333 -25.08 -23.42 -4.08
CA ASN A 333 -24.54 -24.54 -4.86
C ASN A 333 -23.18 -25.03 -4.33
N GLY A 334 -22.45 -24.24 -3.53
CA GLY A 334 -21.10 -24.57 -3.08
C GLY A 334 -21.06 -25.78 -2.14
N GLY A 335 -22.01 -25.91 -1.22
CA GLY A 335 -22.08 -27.04 -0.29
C GLY A 335 -20.82 -27.22 0.59
N GLY A 336 -20.04 -26.15 0.76
CA GLY A 336 -18.75 -26.11 1.45
C GLY A 336 -18.11 -24.72 1.33
N GLU A 337 -16.85 -24.61 1.75
CA GLU A 337 -16.05 -23.39 1.57
C GLU A 337 -15.62 -23.27 0.10
N ILE A 338 -15.74 -22.07 -0.46
CA ILE A 338 -15.31 -21.71 -1.80
C ILE A 338 -14.04 -20.88 -1.67
N GLU A 339 -12.97 -21.35 -2.30
CA GLU A 339 -11.71 -20.62 -2.38
C GLU A 339 -11.72 -19.75 -3.64
N VAL A 340 -11.71 -18.43 -3.47
CA VAL A 340 -11.50 -17.45 -4.53
C VAL A 340 -10.06 -16.97 -4.42
N SER A 341 -9.22 -17.45 -5.31
CA SER A 341 -7.78 -17.14 -5.35
C SER A 341 -7.46 -15.82 -6.05
N ARG A 342 -8.46 -15.18 -6.68
CA ARG A 342 -8.39 -13.83 -7.22
C ARG A 342 -9.77 -13.29 -7.53
N ILE A 343 -10.07 -12.10 -7.03
CA ILE A 343 -11.09 -11.19 -7.56
C ILE A 343 -10.44 -9.81 -7.65
N ASP A 344 -10.40 -9.22 -8.83
CA ASP A 344 -9.98 -7.83 -9.03
C ASP A 344 -10.57 -7.28 -10.33
N ILE A 345 -10.26 -6.01 -10.64
CA ILE A 345 -10.85 -5.29 -11.77
C ILE A 345 -9.81 -4.63 -12.64
N SER A 346 -10.07 -4.59 -13.94
CA SER A 346 -9.44 -3.62 -14.86
C SER A 346 -10.48 -2.67 -15.41
N LEU A 347 -10.05 -1.44 -15.71
CA LEU A 347 -10.87 -0.44 -16.39
C LEU A 347 -10.38 -0.22 -17.81
N ILE A 348 -11.29 -0.16 -18.77
CA ILE A 348 -11.00 0.23 -20.15
C ILE A 348 -11.48 1.67 -20.32
N VAL A 349 -10.59 2.60 -20.68
CA VAL A 349 -10.89 4.03 -20.73
C VAL A 349 -10.41 4.69 -22.02
N GLU A 350 -11.15 5.70 -22.49
CA GLU A 350 -10.73 6.62 -23.55
C GLU A 350 -9.96 7.80 -22.92
N PRO A 351 -8.69 8.06 -23.29
CA PRO A 351 -7.87 9.13 -22.69
C PRO A 351 -8.47 10.55 -22.74
#